data_AF-A0A914L648-F1
#
_entry.id   AF-A0A914L648-F1
#
_cell.length_a   1.000
_cell.length_b   1.000
_cell.length_c   1.000
_cell.angle_alpha   90.00
_cell.angle_beta   90.00
_cell.angle_gamma   90.00
#
_symmetry.space_group_name_H-M   'P 1'
#
loop_
_entity.id
_entity.type
_entity.pdbx_description
1 polymer ?
#
loop_
_entity_poly.entity_id
_entity_poly.type
_entity_poly.pdbx_seq_one_letter_code
_entity_poly.pdbx_strand_id
1 'polypeptide(L)'
;MILARTSFFLASKRLYATYIPGSRPVFKRTKPHLNVGTIGHVDHGKTTLTSAITKVLAASKKAKFAKYEDIDNAPEERSRGITINTAHIEYETDARHYAHIDCPGHADYIKNMITGAAQMEGAILVVAITDGPMPQTREHLLLARQCGIPQHNICVYLNKCDEVNDEETRELVEMEVRELLNEYEYPGDEIPIIIGSALSALEGKNPEIGEKSVFKLLETLDNYFKIPKREVNDETIFAVEKVYNIEGKGGVVTGKLEQGSVKKGDKLVIAGQGKNKTTVVNGLETFCKTVDKGEPGDQLGILLRGVEPKDLKRGCVLLPQGHKHLLTDRVRAQIYVLRPEEGGSKLPIANYFAEQVFSLTWNCVGNIRILDTNKDFIMPGEHAEIILEYNVDQFMLPQQRFTLRNSENSTIACGVFLELLEPMTFEEKDKRNRKKQKRAVMEIKKGDKLVIAGQGKNKTTVVNGLETFCKTVDKGEPGDQLGILLRGVEPKDLKRGCVLLPQGHKHLLTDRVRAQIYVLRPEEGGSKLPIANYFAEQVFSLTWNCVGNIRIFGYK
;
A
#
# COMPACT_ATOMS: atom_id res chain seq x y z
N MET A 1 50.25 31.25 3.40
CA MET A 1 49.20 30.25 3.64
C MET A 1 47.86 30.95 3.52
N ILE A 2 46.88 30.30 2.86
CA ILE A 2 45.51 30.78 2.53
C ILE A 2 45.45 31.62 1.24
N LEU A 3 45.56 30.92 0.10
CA LEU A 3 44.97 31.32 -1.18
C LEU A 3 43.58 30.68 -1.26
N ALA A 4 42.53 31.50 -1.23
CA ALA A 4 41.15 31.06 -1.42
C ALA A 4 40.94 30.63 -2.88
N ARG A 5 40.67 29.33 -3.07
CA ARG A 5 40.18 28.76 -4.32
C ARG A 5 38.73 29.20 -4.54
N THR A 6 38.51 30.28 -5.29
CA THR A 6 37.23 30.53 -5.96
C THR A 6 37.22 29.75 -7.28
N SER A 7 36.85 28.48 -7.18
CA SER A 7 36.55 27.63 -8.33
C SER A 7 35.09 27.78 -8.72
N PHE A 8 34.88 28.15 -9.99
CA PHE A 8 33.65 28.09 -10.77
C PHE A 8 32.61 27.06 -10.27
N PHE A 9 31.54 27.55 -9.65
CA PHE A 9 30.28 26.82 -9.44
C PHE A 9 29.22 27.47 -10.33
N LEU A 10 29.24 27.16 -11.62
CA LEU A 10 28.28 27.69 -12.59
C LEU A 10 28.08 26.66 -13.71
N ALA A 11 27.28 25.62 -13.44
CA ALA A 11 26.48 24.84 -14.41
C ALA A 11 25.87 23.58 -13.76
N SER A 12 24.70 23.69 -13.11
CA SER A 12 23.78 22.54 -12.94
C SER A 12 22.37 22.88 -12.41
N LYS A 13 21.91 24.14 -12.55
CA LYS A 13 20.54 24.52 -12.18
C LYS A 13 19.91 25.36 -13.29
N ARG A 14 19.18 24.69 -14.19
CA ARG A 14 18.01 25.19 -14.94
C ARG A 14 17.77 24.29 -16.16
N LEU A 15 16.91 23.29 -16.00
CA LEU A 15 16.22 22.68 -17.14
C LEU A 15 14.69 22.60 -16.96
N TYR A 16 14.16 23.09 -15.85
CA TYR A 16 12.71 23.21 -15.67
C TYR A 16 12.37 24.59 -15.10
N ALA A 17 11.49 25.31 -15.81
CA ALA A 17 10.83 26.58 -15.45
C ALA A 17 11.55 27.92 -15.75
N THR A 18 11.80 28.25 -17.03
CA THR A 18 11.90 29.66 -17.49
C THR A 18 11.38 29.85 -18.93
N TYR A 19 10.12 29.50 -19.22
CA TYR A 19 9.54 29.81 -20.54
C TYR A 19 8.17 30.52 -20.46
N ILE A 20 7.99 31.43 -21.42
CA ILE A 20 6.85 32.33 -21.67
C ILE A 20 5.60 31.50 -22.05
N PRO A 21 4.40 31.81 -21.54
CA PRO A 21 3.17 31.14 -21.98
C PRO A 21 2.92 31.42 -23.48
N GLY A 22 2.93 30.37 -24.31
CA GLY A 22 2.75 30.44 -25.76
C GLY A 22 3.81 29.70 -26.59
N SER A 23 4.94 29.29 -26.00
CA SER A 23 6.03 28.60 -26.72
C SER A 23 6.05 27.07 -26.55
N ARG A 24 5.06 26.50 -25.86
CA ARG A 24 4.97 25.04 -25.66
C ARG A 24 4.09 24.42 -26.74
N PRO A 25 4.47 23.25 -27.27
CA PRO A 25 3.64 22.54 -28.25
C PRO A 25 2.27 22.23 -27.64
N VAL A 26 1.21 22.35 -28.44
CA VAL A 26 -0.15 21.96 -28.05
C VAL A 26 -0.27 20.44 -28.16
N PHE A 27 -0.80 19.80 -27.12
CA PHE A 27 -1.09 18.37 -27.15
C PHE A 27 -2.27 18.10 -28.09
N LYS A 28 -2.04 17.32 -29.15
CA LYS A 28 -3.09 16.92 -30.09
C LYS A 28 -3.61 15.53 -29.73
N ARG A 29 -4.89 15.45 -29.36
CA ARG A 29 -5.59 14.17 -29.10
C ARG A 29 -5.96 13.49 -30.42
N THR A 30 -5.03 12.78 -31.04
CA THR A 30 -5.28 12.06 -32.30
C THR A 30 -5.49 10.56 -32.10
N LYS A 31 -5.03 10.00 -30.98
CA LYS A 31 -5.05 8.56 -30.68
C LYS A 31 -5.69 8.28 -29.33
N PRO A 32 -6.30 7.10 -29.14
CA PRO A 32 -6.74 6.64 -27.82
C PRO A 32 -5.57 6.61 -26.84
N HIS A 33 -5.80 7.04 -25.61
CA HIS A 33 -4.78 7.12 -24.57
C HIS A 33 -4.94 5.99 -23.54
N LEU A 34 -3.82 5.42 -23.10
CA LEU A 34 -3.80 4.38 -22.06
C LEU A 34 -2.64 4.61 -21.09
N ASN A 35 -2.94 4.52 -19.79
CA ASN A 35 -1.91 4.56 -18.74
C ASN A 35 -1.39 3.16 -18.48
N VAL A 36 -0.10 2.96 -18.72
CA VAL A 36 0.59 1.70 -18.44
C VAL A 36 1.72 1.93 -17.46
N GLY A 37 2.22 0.88 -16.84
CA GLY A 37 3.43 1.01 -16.03
C GLY A 37 4.14 -0.31 -15.78
N THR A 38 5.42 -0.19 -15.42
CA THR A 38 6.30 -1.32 -15.12
C THR A 38 6.26 -1.65 -13.63
N ILE A 39 5.98 -2.91 -13.31
CA ILE A 39 5.99 -3.46 -11.95
C ILE A 39 6.85 -4.72 -11.90
N GLY A 40 7.39 -5.08 -10.74
CA GLY A 40 8.22 -6.26 -10.54
C GLY A 40 9.31 -6.01 -9.51
N HIS A 41 10.06 -7.07 -9.19
CA HIS A 41 11.13 -7.05 -8.20
C HIS A 41 12.29 -6.09 -8.55
N VAL A 42 13.11 -5.75 -7.56
CA VAL A 42 14.35 -4.97 -7.74
C VAL A 42 15.26 -5.67 -8.74
N ASP A 43 16.02 -4.91 -9.53
CA ASP A 43 17.01 -5.43 -10.48
C ASP A 43 16.50 -6.35 -11.61
N HIS A 44 15.18 -6.56 -11.73
CA HIS A 44 14.57 -7.24 -12.88
C HIS A 44 14.59 -6.39 -14.18
N GLY A 45 14.99 -5.12 -14.11
CA GLY A 45 15.21 -4.26 -15.28
C GLY A 45 13.98 -3.46 -15.75
N LYS A 46 13.10 -3.05 -14.84
CA LYS A 46 11.93 -2.18 -15.12
C LYS A 46 12.31 -0.90 -15.86
N THR A 47 13.16 -0.08 -15.26
CA THR A 47 13.63 1.20 -15.81
C THR A 47 14.43 1.01 -17.11
N THR A 48 15.21 -0.08 -17.21
CA THR A 48 15.92 -0.46 -18.45
C THR A 48 14.94 -0.75 -19.57
N LEU A 49 13.86 -1.50 -19.30
CA LEU A 49 12.80 -1.78 -20.26
C LEU A 49 12.10 -0.49 -20.70
N THR A 50 11.78 0.39 -19.76
CA THR A 50 11.16 1.69 -20.07
C THR A 50 12.06 2.56 -20.95
N SER A 51 13.37 2.61 -20.65
CA SER A 51 14.34 3.30 -21.52
C SER A 51 14.43 2.65 -22.90
N ALA A 52 14.45 1.32 -22.98
CA ALA A 52 14.47 0.58 -24.24
C ALA A 52 13.25 0.86 -25.12
N ILE A 53 12.03 0.88 -24.54
CA ILE A 53 10.80 1.24 -25.25
C ILE A 53 10.93 2.62 -25.89
N THR A 54 11.39 3.62 -25.12
CA THR A 54 11.56 4.98 -25.68
C THR A 54 12.64 5.03 -26.76
N LYS A 55 13.71 4.23 -26.67
CA LYS A 55 14.78 4.17 -27.68
C LYS A 55 14.27 3.62 -29.00
N VAL A 56 13.59 2.48 -28.96
CA VAL A 56 13.04 1.80 -30.14
C VAL A 56 12.03 2.69 -30.85
N LEU A 57 11.13 3.35 -30.10
CA LEU A 57 10.14 4.25 -30.66
C LEU A 57 10.71 5.61 -31.12
N ALA A 58 11.82 6.07 -30.54
CA ALA A 58 12.50 7.30 -30.97
C ALA A 58 13.07 7.19 -32.39
N ALA A 59 13.50 5.99 -32.83
CA ALA A 59 13.93 5.76 -34.21
C ALA A 59 12.82 6.11 -35.23
N SER A 60 11.56 5.88 -34.85
CA SER A 60 10.37 6.22 -35.64
C SER A 60 9.77 7.60 -35.31
N LYS A 61 10.46 8.45 -34.52
CA LYS A 61 9.97 9.75 -34.02
C LYS A 61 8.67 9.67 -33.20
N LYS A 62 8.35 8.50 -32.65
CA LYS A 62 7.14 8.23 -31.85
C LYS A 62 7.37 8.35 -30.34
N ALA A 63 8.60 8.64 -29.92
CA ALA A 63 8.95 8.92 -28.54
C ALA A 63 10.13 9.89 -28.49
N LYS A 64 10.30 10.58 -27.36
CA LYS A 64 11.58 11.20 -27.01
C LYS A 64 12.37 10.16 -26.23
N PHE A 65 13.55 9.80 -26.73
CA PHE A 65 14.42 8.87 -26.04
C PHE A 65 14.77 9.42 -24.65
N ALA A 66 14.43 8.66 -23.61
CA ALA A 66 14.80 8.93 -22.24
C ALA A 66 15.84 7.89 -21.82
N LYS A 67 17.07 8.34 -21.52
CA LYS A 67 18.11 7.43 -21.03
C LYS A 67 17.76 6.95 -19.64
N TYR A 68 18.35 5.83 -19.22
CA TYR A 68 18.24 5.33 -17.85
C TYR A 68 18.46 6.43 -16.79
N GLU A 69 19.53 7.23 -16.95
CA GLU A 69 19.85 8.35 -16.06
C GLU A 69 18.87 9.52 -16.11
N ASP A 70 18.09 9.64 -17.21
CA ASP A 70 17.04 10.65 -17.38
C ASP A 70 15.71 10.19 -16.76
N ILE A 71 15.57 8.91 -16.43
CA ILE A 71 14.42 8.35 -15.72
C ILE A 71 14.73 8.38 -14.22
N ASP A 72 15.86 7.77 -13.83
CA ASP A 72 16.43 7.81 -12.48
C ASP A 72 17.28 9.09 -12.30
N ASN A 73 16.59 10.22 -12.28
CA ASN A 73 17.19 11.55 -12.23
C ASN A 73 17.59 12.01 -10.83
N ALA A 74 17.00 11.46 -9.76
CA ALA A 74 17.24 11.98 -8.42
C ALA A 74 18.70 11.68 -8.02
N PRO A 75 19.38 12.63 -7.34
CA PRO A 75 20.75 12.40 -6.86
C PRO A 75 20.87 11.16 -5.97
N GLU A 76 19.81 10.87 -5.20
CA GLU A 76 19.73 9.68 -4.36
C GLU A 76 19.57 8.39 -5.18
N GLU A 77 18.76 8.41 -6.24
CA GLU A 77 18.57 7.27 -7.16
C GLU A 77 19.90 6.89 -7.83
N ARG A 78 20.63 7.88 -8.37
CA ARG A 78 21.94 7.65 -9.02
C ARG A 78 22.99 7.10 -8.06
N SER A 79 22.95 7.50 -6.78
CA SER A 79 23.90 7.03 -5.78
C SER A 79 23.63 5.60 -5.31
N ARG A 80 22.37 5.16 -5.35
CA ARG A 80 21.95 3.84 -4.87
C ARG A 80 21.67 2.83 -5.99
N GLY A 81 21.54 3.28 -7.23
CA GLY A 81 21.23 2.43 -8.38
C GLY A 81 19.82 1.84 -8.34
N ILE A 82 18.89 2.44 -7.60
CA ILE A 82 17.51 1.98 -7.46
C ILE A 82 16.55 3.14 -7.72
N THR A 83 15.43 2.86 -8.40
CA THR A 83 14.33 3.80 -8.59
C THR A 83 13.67 4.10 -7.24
N ILE A 84 13.48 5.38 -6.92
CA ILE A 84 12.88 5.84 -5.67
C ILE A 84 11.55 6.51 -5.96
N ASN A 85 11.53 7.40 -6.95
CA ASN A 85 10.38 8.17 -7.38
C ASN A 85 9.74 7.55 -8.61
N THR A 86 8.42 7.67 -8.70
CA THR A 86 7.68 7.37 -9.93
C THR A 86 8.10 8.34 -11.04
N ALA A 87 8.51 7.78 -12.18
CA ALA A 87 8.80 8.54 -13.39
C ALA A 87 7.65 8.40 -14.39
N HIS A 88 7.31 9.50 -15.07
CA HIS A 88 6.22 9.56 -16.04
C HIS A 88 6.79 9.84 -17.43
N ILE A 89 6.61 8.90 -18.35
CA ILE A 89 7.22 8.92 -19.68
C ILE A 89 6.14 8.82 -20.75
N GLU A 90 6.32 9.57 -21.84
CA GLU A 90 5.39 9.63 -22.96
C GLU A 90 5.96 8.90 -24.17
N TYR A 91 5.17 8.00 -24.77
CA TYR A 91 5.45 7.44 -26.08
C TYR A 91 4.15 7.06 -26.79
N GLU A 92 4.20 6.86 -28.10
CA GLU A 92 3.06 6.43 -28.90
C GLU A 92 3.40 5.27 -29.83
N THR A 93 2.40 4.46 -30.15
CA THR A 93 2.43 3.51 -31.25
C THR A 93 1.63 4.08 -32.43
N ASP A 94 1.45 3.33 -33.52
CA ASP A 94 0.54 3.79 -34.57
C ASP A 94 -0.92 3.77 -34.10
N ALA A 95 -1.28 2.84 -33.21
CA ALA A 95 -2.63 2.67 -32.73
C ALA A 95 -2.98 3.59 -31.55
N ARG A 96 -2.05 3.79 -30.59
CA ARG A 96 -2.36 4.38 -29.28
C ARG A 96 -1.30 5.36 -28.80
N HIS A 97 -1.69 6.19 -27.85
CA HIS A 97 -0.80 7.04 -27.07
C HIS A 97 -0.68 6.46 -25.65
N TYR A 98 0.55 6.37 -25.13
CA TYR A 98 0.82 5.80 -23.82
C TYR A 98 1.43 6.83 -22.87
N ALA A 99 0.87 6.87 -21.65
CA ALA A 99 1.55 7.40 -20.48
C ALA A 99 2.13 6.21 -19.71
N HIS A 100 3.45 6.16 -19.56
CA HIS A 100 4.14 5.08 -18.88
C HIS A 100 4.63 5.54 -17.51
N ILE A 101 4.25 4.79 -16.48
CA ILE A 101 4.62 5.03 -15.09
C ILE A 101 5.65 3.97 -14.68
N ASP A 102 6.91 4.38 -14.50
CA ASP A 102 7.94 3.48 -13.98
C ASP A 102 7.88 3.46 -12.46
N CYS A 103 7.56 2.28 -11.89
CA CYS A 103 7.39 2.12 -10.45
C CYS A 103 8.63 1.50 -9.78
N PRO A 104 8.98 1.95 -8.57
CA PRO A 104 10.09 1.37 -7.83
C PRO A 104 9.79 -0.08 -7.40
N GLY A 105 10.81 -0.93 -7.39
CA GLY A 105 10.70 -2.34 -6.97
C GLY A 105 11.13 -2.64 -5.54
N HIS A 106 11.76 -1.68 -4.87
CA HIS A 106 12.35 -1.90 -3.55
C HIS A 106 11.29 -1.81 -2.45
N ALA A 107 11.37 -2.68 -1.44
CA ALA A 107 10.37 -2.79 -0.38
C ALA A 107 10.12 -1.44 0.34
N ASP A 108 11.19 -0.70 0.61
CA ASP A 108 11.13 0.63 1.25
C ASP A 108 10.32 1.66 0.46
N TYR A 109 10.20 1.51 -0.87
CA TYR A 109 9.57 2.49 -1.75
C TYR A 109 8.21 2.05 -2.31
N ILE A 110 7.61 1.01 -1.74
CA ILE A 110 6.31 0.50 -2.20
C ILE A 110 5.20 1.57 -2.06
N LYS A 111 5.33 2.54 -1.16
CA LYS A 111 4.38 3.67 -1.05
C LYS A 111 4.28 4.46 -2.37
N ASN A 112 5.39 4.59 -3.08
CA ASN A 112 5.42 5.25 -4.38
C ASN A 112 4.89 4.32 -5.48
N MET A 113 5.17 3.02 -5.39
CA MET A 113 4.57 2.00 -6.25
C MET A 113 3.03 2.01 -6.15
N ILE A 114 2.44 1.98 -4.96
CA ILE A 114 0.97 1.97 -4.77
C ILE A 114 0.33 3.18 -5.45
N THR A 115 0.92 4.36 -5.27
CA THR A 115 0.40 5.59 -5.88
C THR A 115 0.61 5.64 -7.39
N GLY A 116 1.66 5.00 -7.92
CA GLY A 116 1.81 4.79 -9.35
C GLY A 116 0.80 3.79 -9.91
N ALA A 117 0.64 2.64 -9.25
CA ALA A 117 -0.29 1.58 -9.64
C ALA A 117 -1.75 2.03 -9.63
N ALA A 118 -2.14 2.92 -8.71
CA ALA A 118 -3.47 3.54 -8.70
C ALA A 118 -3.80 4.32 -9.98
N GLN A 119 -2.79 4.78 -10.72
CA GLN A 119 -2.97 5.52 -11.96
C GLN A 119 -2.97 4.61 -13.20
N MET A 120 -2.40 3.42 -13.08
CA MET A 120 -2.27 2.47 -14.19
C MET A 120 -3.62 1.86 -14.57
N GLU A 121 -3.85 1.76 -15.87
CA GLU A 121 -4.98 1.04 -16.47
C GLU A 121 -4.53 -0.31 -17.03
N GLY A 122 -3.21 -0.51 -17.14
CA GLY A 122 -2.57 -1.79 -17.37
C GLY A 122 -1.15 -1.82 -16.84
N ALA A 123 -0.63 -3.02 -16.60
CA ALA A 123 0.69 -3.22 -16.02
C ALA A 123 1.55 -4.19 -16.85
N ILE A 124 2.84 -3.89 -16.90
CA ILE A 124 3.88 -4.75 -17.46
C ILE A 124 4.64 -5.33 -16.28
N LEU A 125 4.43 -6.63 -16.01
CA LEU A 125 5.16 -7.37 -15.00
C LEU A 125 6.53 -7.77 -15.55
N VAL A 126 7.60 -7.20 -15.01
CA VAL A 126 8.97 -7.50 -15.43
C VAL A 126 9.57 -8.54 -14.49
N VAL A 127 9.93 -9.71 -15.04
CA VAL A 127 10.55 -10.82 -14.31
C VAL A 127 11.88 -11.16 -14.98
N ALA A 128 12.98 -11.17 -14.23
CA ALA A 128 14.25 -11.66 -14.76
C ALA A 128 14.24 -13.18 -14.83
N ILE A 129 14.65 -13.74 -15.96
CA ILE A 129 14.71 -15.21 -16.16
C ILE A 129 15.77 -15.84 -15.25
N THR A 130 16.83 -15.10 -14.90
CA THR A 130 17.88 -15.57 -13.99
C THR A 130 17.38 -15.84 -12.57
N ASP A 131 16.37 -15.08 -12.13
CA ASP A 131 15.94 -15.02 -10.73
C ASP A 131 14.56 -15.66 -10.53
N GLY A 132 13.71 -15.63 -11.57
CA GLY A 132 12.33 -16.08 -11.51
C GLY A 132 11.43 -15.17 -10.64
N PRO A 133 10.26 -15.68 -10.20
CA PRO A 133 9.31 -14.90 -9.41
C PRO A 133 9.77 -14.71 -7.95
N MET A 134 10.23 -13.50 -7.66
CA MET A 134 10.69 -13.08 -6.32
C MET A 134 9.56 -12.53 -5.41
N PRO A 135 9.78 -12.34 -4.09
CA PRO A 135 8.73 -11.91 -3.16
C PRO A 135 8.02 -10.60 -3.56
N GLN A 136 8.76 -9.61 -4.06
CA GLN A 136 8.20 -8.34 -4.53
C GLN A 136 7.40 -8.51 -5.83
N THR A 137 7.69 -9.52 -6.65
CA THR A 137 6.83 -9.86 -7.81
C THR A 137 5.44 -10.25 -7.34
N ARG A 138 5.36 -11.07 -6.27
CA ARG A 138 4.10 -11.48 -5.63
C ARG A 138 3.37 -10.29 -5.03
N GLU A 139 4.07 -9.48 -4.24
CA GLU A 139 3.47 -8.29 -3.62
C GLU A 139 2.99 -7.29 -4.67
N HIS A 140 3.73 -7.12 -5.77
CA HIS A 140 3.34 -6.18 -6.83
C HIS A 140 2.10 -6.64 -7.59
N LEU A 141 1.95 -7.93 -7.89
CA LEU A 141 0.75 -8.48 -8.52
C LEU A 141 -0.49 -8.30 -7.63
N LEU A 142 -0.31 -8.54 -6.33
CA LEU A 142 -1.34 -8.37 -5.33
C LEU A 142 -1.78 -6.89 -5.23
N LEU A 143 -0.82 -5.97 -5.15
CA LEU A 143 -1.07 -4.53 -5.10
C LEU A 143 -1.68 -3.99 -6.41
N ALA A 144 -1.23 -4.46 -7.57
CA ALA A 144 -1.80 -4.11 -8.87
C ALA A 144 -3.30 -4.42 -8.91
N ARG A 145 -3.67 -5.61 -8.45
CA ARG A 145 -5.08 -6.03 -8.36
C ARG A 145 -5.88 -5.12 -7.44
N GLN A 146 -5.30 -4.78 -6.29
CA GLN A 146 -5.96 -3.96 -5.27
C GLN A 146 -6.11 -2.50 -5.70
N CYS A 147 -5.13 -1.98 -6.41
CA CYS A 147 -5.18 -0.65 -7.03
C CYS A 147 -6.22 -0.58 -8.16
N GLY A 148 -6.78 -1.71 -8.58
CA GLY A 148 -7.87 -1.77 -9.55
C GLY A 148 -7.41 -1.97 -11.00
N ILE A 149 -6.14 -2.35 -11.21
CA ILE A 149 -5.66 -2.70 -12.55
C ILE A 149 -6.46 -3.92 -13.05
N PRO A 150 -7.13 -3.85 -14.21
CA PRO A 150 -7.92 -4.96 -14.73
C PRO A 150 -7.04 -6.21 -14.96
N GLN A 151 -7.53 -7.38 -14.57
CA GLN A 151 -6.77 -8.64 -14.68
C GLN A 151 -6.34 -8.97 -16.12
N HIS A 152 -7.14 -8.56 -17.10
CA HIS A 152 -6.87 -8.73 -18.53
C HIS A 152 -6.00 -7.61 -19.12
N ASN A 153 -5.60 -6.61 -18.33
CA ASN A 153 -4.66 -5.56 -18.72
C ASN A 153 -3.31 -5.76 -18.01
N ILE A 154 -2.89 -7.02 -17.87
CA ILE A 154 -1.54 -7.37 -17.44
C ILE A 154 -0.84 -8.09 -18.58
N CYS A 155 0.45 -7.79 -18.75
CA CYS A 155 1.35 -8.49 -19.65
C CYS A 155 2.65 -8.77 -18.91
N VAL A 156 3.27 -9.92 -19.16
CA VAL A 156 4.58 -10.26 -18.57
C VAL A 156 5.68 -10.06 -19.60
N TYR A 157 6.77 -9.44 -19.16
CA TYR A 157 8.03 -9.39 -19.89
C TYR A 157 9.11 -10.16 -19.13
N LEU A 158 9.45 -11.36 -19.62
CA LEU A 158 10.56 -12.17 -19.13
C LEU A 158 11.87 -11.59 -19.67
N ASN A 159 12.54 -10.82 -18.83
CA ASN A 159 13.74 -10.04 -19.13
C ASN A 159 15.03 -10.84 -18.88
N LYS A 160 16.17 -10.29 -19.33
CA LYS A 160 17.52 -10.87 -19.21
C LYS A 160 17.67 -12.22 -19.92
N CYS A 161 16.95 -12.41 -21.02
CA CYS A 161 17.07 -13.58 -21.88
C CYS A 161 18.48 -13.75 -22.50
N ASP A 162 19.28 -12.67 -22.53
CA ASP A 162 20.67 -12.68 -22.96
C ASP A 162 21.64 -13.35 -21.97
N GLU A 163 21.26 -13.47 -20.70
CA GLU A 163 22.08 -14.12 -19.66
C GLU A 163 21.84 -15.63 -19.56
N VAL A 164 20.73 -16.12 -20.14
CA VAL A 164 20.29 -17.52 -20.06
C VAL A 164 20.19 -18.10 -21.46
N ASN A 165 21.04 -19.08 -21.77
CA ASN A 165 21.16 -19.64 -23.12
C ASN A 165 20.32 -20.90 -23.35
N ASP A 166 19.85 -21.55 -22.29
CA ASP A 166 19.07 -22.79 -22.37
C ASP A 166 17.57 -22.51 -22.41
N GLU A 167 16.86 -23.26 -23.26
CA GLU A 167 15.42 -23.11 -23.49
C GLU A 167 14.61 -23.68 -22.32
N GLU A 168 15.10 -24.75 -21.68
CA GLU A 168 14.46 -25.41 -20.54
C GLU A 168 14.27 -24.47 -19.34
N THR A 169 15.28 -23.67 -18.97
CA THR A 169 15.12 -22.67 -17.88
C THR A 169 14.09 -21.60 -18.23
N ARG A 170 14.03 -21.17 -19.50
CA ARG A 170 13.06 -20.15 -19.93
C ARG A 170 11.62 -20.68 -19.83
N GLU A 171 11.40 -21.91 -20.27
CA GLU A 171 10.10 -22.59 -20.17
C GLU A 171 9.71 -22.83 -18.70
N LEU A 172 10.66 -23.25 -17.86
CA LEU A 172 10.43 -23.45 -16.43
C LEU A 172 9.99 -22.15 -15.74
N VAL A 173 10.71 -21.05 -15.95
CA VAL A 173 10.36 -19.75 -15.37
C VAL A 173 9.03 -19.23 -15.93
N GLU A 174 8.74 -19.48 -17.20
CA GLU A 174 7.43 -19.16 -17.78
C GLU A 174 6.30 -19.90 -17.04
N MET A 175 6.47 -21.20 -16.80
CA MET A 175 5.51 -22.01 -16.03
C MET A 175 5.33 -21.48 -14.60
N GLU A 176 6.42 -21.20 -13.88
CA GLU A 176 6.35 -20.64 -12.53
C GLU A 176 5.62 -19.29 -12.48
N VAL A 177 5.80 -18.44 -13.48
CA VAL A 177 5.10 -17.16 -13.57
C VAL A 177 3.61 -17.37 -13.86
N ARG A 178 3.24 -18.32 -14.71
CA ARG A 178 1.82 -18.65 -14.97
C ARG A 178 1.14 -19.19 -13.72
N GLU A 179 1.80 -20.10 -13.00
CA GLU A 179 1.33 -20.61 -11.72
C GLU A 179 1.14 -19.48 -10.71
N LEU A 180 2.10 -18.55 -10.61
CA LEU A 180 1.98 -17.37 -9.75
C LEU A 180 0.80 -16.48 -10.14
N LEU A 181 0.58 -16.23 -11.44
CA LEU A 181 -0.57 -15.46 -11.90
C LEU A 181 -1.89 -16.12 -11.48
N ASN A 182 -1.99 -17.44 -11.67
CA ASN A 182 -3.16 -18.23 -11.27
C ASN A 182 -3.37 -18.21 -9.75
N GLU A 183 -2.30 -18.30 -8.94
CA GLU A 183 -2.34 -18.19 -7.48
C GLU A 183 -2.99 -16.88 -7.00
N TYR A 184 -2.71 -15.77 -7.70
CA TYR A 184 -3.28 -14.44 -7.39
C TYR A 184 -4.59 -14.14 -8.15
N GLU A 185 -5.22 -15.18 -8.71
CA GLU A 185 -6.47 -15.17 -9.48
C GLU A 185 -6.44 -14.27 -10.73
N TYR A 186 -5.28 -14.17 -11.37
CA TYR A 186 -5.17 -13.69 -12.74
C TYR A 186 -5.33 -14.86 -13.72
N PRO A 187 -5.81 -14.62 -14.96
CA PRO A 187 -5.89 -15.66 -15.98
C PRO A 187 -4.48 -15.94 -16.54
N GLY A 188 -3.65 -16.66 -15.78
CA GLY A 188 -2.23 -16.88 -16.08
C GLY A 188 -1.98 -17.58 -17.43
N ASP A 189 -2.91 -18.43 -17.85
CA ASP A 189 -2.83 -19.13 -19.15
C ASP A 189 -3.15 -18.22 -20.34
N GLU A 190 -3.96 -17.18 -20.14
CA GLU A 190 -4.35 -16.23 -21.20
C GLU A 190 -3.44 -15.00 -21.28
N ILE A 191 -2.75 -14.66 -20.19
CA ILE A 191 -1.90 -13.48 -20.13
C ILE A 191 -0.71 -13.65 -21.11
N PRO A 192 -0.48 -12.67 -21.99
CA PRO A 192 0.67 -12.68 -22.89
C PRO A 192 1.98 -12.58 -22.13
N ILE A 193 2.91 -13.49 -22.44
CA ILE A 193 4.27 -13.50 -21.94
C ILE A 193 5.23 -13.26 -23.11
N ILE A 194 6.05 -12.21 -23.00
CA ILE A 194 7.08 -11.87 -23.97
C ILE A 194 8.44 -12.14 -23.36
N ILE A 195 9.26 -12.91 -24.06
CA ILE A 195 10.65 -13.21 -23.69
C ILE A 195 11.56 -12.25 -24.43
N GLY A 196 12.49 -11.61 -23.72
CA GLY A 196 13.41 -10.66 -24.33
C GLY A 196 14.54 -10.16 -23.41
N SER A 197 15.32 -9.23 -23.93
CA SER A 197 16.40 -8.54 -23.25
C SER A 197 16.27 -7.04 -23.47
N ALA A 198 15.81 -6.33 -22.44
CA ALA A 198 15.73 -4.88 -22.44
C ALA A 198 17.12 -4.23 -22.63
N LEU A 199 18.17 -4.84 -22.06
CA LEU A 199 19.54 -4.36 -22.22
C LEU A 199 20.02 -4.49 -23.67
N SER A 200 19.79 -5.64 -24.31
CA SER A 200 20.11 -5.85 -25.72
C SER A 200 19.40 -4.83 -26.63
N ALA A 201 18.12 -4.55 -26.37
CA ALA A 201 17.37 -3.51 -27.07
C ALA A 201 17.98 -2.11 -26.85
N LEU A 202 18.36 -1.79 -25.61
CA LEU A 202 18.95 -0.51 -25.24
C LEU A 202 20.37 -0.32 -25.81
N GLU A 203 21.16 -1.39 -25.96
CA GLU A 203 22.49 -1.35 -26.57
C GLU A 203 22.44 -1.46 -28.11
N GLY A 204 21.33 -1.93 -28.68
CA GLY A 204 21.22 -2.24 -30.11
C GLY A 204 21.98 -3.51 -30.51
N LYS A 205 22.09 -4.47 -29.58
CA LYS A 205 22.69 -5.79 -29.81
C LYS A 205 21.57 -6.84 -29.89
N ASN A 206 21.85 -7.97 -30.56
CA ASN A 206 20.91 -9.09 -30.75
C ASN A 206 19.43 -8.68 -30.97
N PRO A 207 19.08 -8.15 -32.17
CA PRO A 207 17.76 -7.61 -32.44
C PRO A 207 16.58 -8.57 -32.18
N GLU A 208 16.78 -9.89 -32.30
CA GLU A 208 15.75 -10.90 -32.04
C GLU A 208 15.23 -10.87 -30.60
N ILE A 209 16.14 -10.89 -29.62
CA ILE A 209 15.78 -10.84 -28.20
C ILE A 209 15.67 -9.40 -27.69
N GLY A 210 16.28 -8.43 -28.38
CA GLY A 210 16.25 -7.01 -28.05
C GLY A 210 15.09 -6.25 -28.70
N GLU A 211 15.36 -5.56 -29.81
CA GLU A 211 14.41 -4.65 -30.45
C GLU A 211 13.07 -5.33 -30.83
N LYS A 212 13.11 -6.54 -31.38
CA LYS A 212 11.90 -7.26 -31.80
C LYS A 212 11.02 -7.70 -30.63
N SER A 213 11.61 -8.05 -29.48
CA SER A 213 10.83 -8.39 -28.28
C SER A 213 10.10 -7.16 -27.73
N VAL A 214 10.73 -5.98 -27.79
CA VAL A 214 10.09 -4.69 -27.43
C VAL A 214 8.95 -4.36 -28.40
N PHE A 215 9.12 -4.57 -29.70
CA PHE A 215 8.01 -4.41 -30.65
C PHE A 215 6.86 -5.39 -30.39
N LYS A 216 7.16 -6.66 -30.10
CA LYS A 216 6.15 -7.67 -29.73
C LYS A 216 5.40 -7.28 -28.46
N LEU A 217 6.10 -6.73 -27.47
CA LEU A 217 5.49 -6.16 -26.27
C LEU A 217 4.52 -5.03 -26.65
N LEU A 218 4.96 -4.05 -27.43
CA LEU A 218 4.11 -2.91 -27.84
C LEU A 218 2.88 -3.35 -28.64
N GLU A 219 3.04 -4.28 -29.58
CA GLU A 219 1.93 -4.87 -30.35
C GLU A 219 0.94 -5.59 -29.43
N THR A 220 1.45 -6.30 -28.42
CA THR A 220 0.62 -6.96 -27.41
C THR A 220 -0.17 -5.92 -26.61
N LEU A 221 0.45 -4.81 -26.19
CA LEU A 221 -0.24 -3.72 -25.50
C LEU A 221 -1.30 -3.05 -26.37
N ASP A 222 -1.10 -2.98 -27.69
CA ASP A 222 -2.05 -2.41 -28.64
C ASP A 222 -3.25 -3.33 -28.89
N ASN A 223 -3.03 -4.66 -28.91
CA ASN A 223 -4.05 -5.64 -29.30
C ASN A 223 -4.78 -6.28 -28.11
N TYR A 224 -4.08 -6.57 -27.01
CA TYR A 224 -4.62 -7.28 -25.85
C TYR A 224 -5.27 -6.33 -24.83
N PHE A 225 -4.64 -5.17 -24.54
CA PHE A 225 -5.14 -4.29 -23.48
C PHE A 225 -6.41 -3.58 -23.94
N LYS A 226 -7.40 -3.54 -23.06
CA LYS A 226 -8.67 -2.83 -23.28
C LYS A 226 -8.61 -1.45 -22.64
N ILE A 227 -9.05 -0.45 -23.38
CA ILE A 227 -9.13 0.92 -22.87
C ILE A 227 -10.36 1.02 -21.97
N PRO A 228 -10.21 1.46 -20.70
CA PRO A 228 -11.34 1.63 -19.80
C PRO A 228 -12.36 2.64 -20.35
N LYS A 229 -13.64 2.44 -20.00
CA LYS A 229 -14.69 3.39 -20.33
C LYS A 229 -14.46 4.69 -19.54
N ARG A 230 -14.34 5.81 -20.25
CA ARG A 230 -14.10 7.13 -19.64
C ARG A 230 -15.42 7.82 -19.31
N GLU A 231 -15.56 8.24 -18.06
CA GLU A 231 -16.73 8.97 -17.55
C GLU A 231 -16.54 10.49 -17.68
N VAL A 232 -16.63 10.99 -18.92
CA VAL A 232 -16.29 12.40 -19.24
C VAL A 232 -17.34 13.40 -18.74
N ASN A 233 -18.60 12.96 -18.61
CA ASN A 233 -19.73 13.83 -18.29
C ASN A 233 -20.04 13.91 -16.78
N ASP A 234 -19.30 13.16 -15.97
CA ASP A 234 -19.50 13.11 -14.53
C ASP A 234 -18.79 14.28 -13.82
N GLU A 235 -18.96 14.38 -12.50
CA GLU A 235 -18.28 15.40 -11.71
C GLU A 235 -16.75 15.22 -11.78
N THR A 236 -16.02 16.34 -11.86
CA THR A 236 -14.57 16.31 -12.03
C THR A 236 -13.87 15.83 -10.76
N ILE A 237 -13.17 14.70 -10.83
CA ILE A 237 -12.35 14.22 -9.73
C ILE A 237 -10.91 14.11 -10.19
N PHE A 238 -10.03 14.96 -9.67
CA PHE A 238 -8.61 14.93 -10.00
C PHE A 238 -7.80 14.54 -8.76
N ALA A 239 -7.10 13.40 -8.81
CA ALA A 239 -6.32 12.90 -7.69
C ALA A 239 -4.90 13.48 -7.71
N VAL A 240 -4.53 14.24 -6.66
CA VAL A 240 -3.22 14.92 -6.60
C VAL A 240 -2.14 13.95 -6.15
N GLU A 241 -1.15 13.72 -7.01
CA GLU A 241 0.03 12.89 -6.74
C GLU A 241 1.19 13.73 -6.20
N LYS A 242 1.65 14.72 -6.96
CA LYS A 242 2.80 15.57 -6.59
C LYS A 242 2.40 17.03 -6.63
N VAL A 243 3.05 17.81 -5.77
CA VAL A 243 2.84 19.25 -5.64
C VAL A 243 4.17 19.93 -5.90
N TYR A 244 4.16 20.89 -6.80
CA TYR A 244 5.28 21.75 -7.13
C TYR A 244 4.89 23.19 -6.88
N ASN A 245 5.87 24.04 -6.59
CA ASN A 245 5.66 25.47 -6.53
C ASN A 245 6.54 26.14 -7.57
N ILE A 246 5.93 26.93 -8.44
CA ILE A 246 6.67 27.74 -9.40
C ILE A 246 6.66 29.18 -8.89
N GLU A 247 7.84 29.68 -8.49
CA GLU A 247 8.01 31.06 -8.05
C GLU A 247 7.40 32.04 -9.07
N GLY A 248 6.52 32.92 -8.58
CA GLY A 248 5.82 33.92 -9.39
C GLY A 248 4.66 33.42 -10.26
N LYS A 249 4.42 32.11 -10.40
CA LYS A 249 3.27 31.55 -11.16
C LYS A 249 2.22 30.87 -10.28
N GLY A 250 2.62 30.29 -9.15
CA GLY A 250 1.74 29.62 -8.18
C GLY A 250 2.00 28.12 -8.04
N GLY A 251 1.16 27.46 -7.25
CA GLY A 251 1.20 26.02 -7.04
C GLY A 251 0.77 25.23 -8.29
N VAL A 252 1.56 24.23 -8.66
CA VAL A 252 1.24 23.26 -9.71
C VAL A 252 1.02 21.91 -9.04
N VAL A 253 -0.09 21.27 -9.36
CA VAL A 253 -0.35 19.88 -8.95
C VAL A 253 -0.25 18.97 -10.15
N THR A 254 0.31 17.78 -9.97
CA THR A 254 0.29 16.72 -10.99
C THR A 254 -0.47 15.53 -10.48
N GLY A 255 -1.11 14.82 -11.40
CA GLY A 255 -1.85 13.59 -11.10
C GLY A 255 -2.81 13.23 -12.23
N LYS A 256 -3.68 12.28 -11.94
CA LYS A 256 -4.61 11.70 -12.90
C LYS A 256 -6.00 12.30 -12.73
N LEU A 257 -6.63 12.62 -13.85
CA LEU A 257 -8.06 12.94 -13.89
C LEU A 257 -8.85 11.63 -13.86
N GLU A 258 -9.54 11.35 -12.76
CA GLU A 258 -10.30 10.10 -12.58
C GLU A 258 -11.65 10.14 -13.28
N GLN A 259 -12.37 11.26 -13.14
CA GLN A 259 -13.72 11.44 -13.69
C GLN A 259 -13.92 12.89 -14.17
N GLY A 260 -14.90 13.08 -15.06
CA GLY A 260 -15.32 14.39 -15.56
C GLY A 260 -14.36 15.02 -16.57
N SER A 261 -14.36 16.35 -16.65
CA SER A 261 -13.42 17.08 -17.52
C SER A 261 -13.03 18.41 -16.91
N VAL A 262 -11.79 18.82 -17.14
CA VAL A 262 -11.25 20.08 -16.61
C VAL A 262 -10.74 20.96 -17.74
N LYS A 263 -11.06 22.25 -17.74
CA LYS A 263 -10.55 23.23 -18.69
C LYS A 263 -9.99 24.44 -17.96
N LYS A 264 -9.19 25.22 -18.67
CA LYS A 264 -8.70 26.51 -18.17
C LYS A 264 -9.88 27.42 -17.82
N GLY A 265 -9.81 28.03 -16.63
CA GLY A 265 -10.85 28.91 -16.09
C GLY A 265 -11.86 28.21 -15.17
N ASP A 266 -11.85 26.88 -15.08
CA ASP A 266 -12.73 26.16 -14.16
C ASP A 266 -12.41 26.48 -12.70
N LYS A 267 -13.47 26.58 -11.89
CA LYS A 267 -13.37 26.79 -10.44
C LYS A 267 -13.44 25.45 -9.73
N LEU A 268 -12.39 25.13 -8.99
CA LEU A 268 -12.25 23.86 -8.28
C LEU A 268 -12.08 24.10 -6.78
N VAL A 269 -12.30 23.05 -6.00
CA VAL A 269 -12.06 22.99 -4.55
C VAL A 269 -10.98 21.95 -4.30
N ILE A 270 -9.92 22.36 -3.62
CA ILE A 270 -8.91 21.46 -3.05
C ILE A 270 -9.53 20.83 -1.81
N ALA A 271 -9.74 19.53 -1.81
CA ALA A 271 -10.42 18.78 -0.76
C ALA A 271 -9.58 17.60 -0.25
N GLY A 272 -9.80 17.21 1.02
CA GLY A 272 -9.12 16.11 1.69
C GLY A 272 -7.83 16.53 2.40
N GLN A 273 -7.26 15.63 3.22
CA GLN A 273 -6.06 15.90 4.04
C GLN A 273 -6.20 17.15 4.95
N GLY A 274 -7.42 17.44 5.40
CA GLY A 274 -7.73 18.64 6.18
C GLY A 274 -7.62 19.95 5.39
N LYS A 275 -7.64 19.90 4.06
CA LYS A 275 -7.67 21.06 3.16
C LYS A 275 -9.07 21.23 2.59
N ASN A 276 -9.52 22.48 2.54
CA ASN A 276 -10.74 22.89 1.87
C ASN A 276 -10.54 24.34 1.38
N LYS A 277 -10.13 24.51 0.12
CA LYS A 277 -9.85 25.84 -0.44
C LYS A 277 -10.27 25.90 -1.91
N THR A 278 -11.01 26.94 -2.26
CA THR A 278 -11.39 27.22 -3.65
C THR A 278 -10.20 27.79 -4.43
N THR A 279 -10.13 27.40 -5.70
CA THR A 279 -9.10 27.85 -6.62
C THR A 279 -9.64 27.87 -8.06
N VAL A 280 -8.84 28.41 -8.98
CA VAL A 280 -9.16 28.48 -10.40
C VAL A 280 -8.02 27.89 -11.20
N VAL A 281 -8.35 27.10 -12.22
CA VAL A 281 -7.39 26.53 -13.16
C VAL A 281 -6.85 27.63 -14.07
N ASN A 282 -5.56 27.97 -13.92
CA ASN A 282 -4.87 28.95 -14.76
C ASN A 282 -4.30 28.33 -16.04
N GLY A 283 -3.94 27.05 -16.00
CA GLY A 283 -3.33 26.35 -17.12
C GLY A 283 -3.31 24.85 -16.89
N LEU A 284 -3.37 24.11 -17.99
CA LEU A 284 -3.30 22.66 -18.02
C LEU A 284 -2.16 22.26 -18.95
N GLU A 285 -1.36 21.31 -18.49
CA GLU A 285 -0.21 20.81 -19.22
C GLU A 285 -0.14 19.29 -19.09
N THR A 286 0.36 18.60 -20.10
CA THR A 286 0.70 17.17 -20.04
C THR A 286 2.02 16.98 -20.76
N PHE A 287 2.97 16.25 -20.19
CA PHE A 287 4.29 15.98 -20.81
C PHE A 287 4.99 17.23 -21.42
N CYS A 288 4.94 18.37 -20.70
CA CYS A 288 5.46 19.68 -21.14
C CYS A 288 4.77 20.29 -22.39
N LYS A 289 3.59 19.80 -22.76
CA LYS A 289 2.69 20.33 -23.80
C LYS A 289 1.48 20.99 -23.15
N THR A 290 0.94 22.04 -23.75
CA THR A 290 -0.29 22.68 -23.25
C THR A 290 -1.53 21.92 -23.69
N VAL A 291 -2.53 21.83 -22.82
CA VAL A 291 -3.80 21.13 -23.06
C VAL A 291 -4.95 22.13 -22.86
N ASP A 292 -5.92 22.16 -23.78
CA ASP A 292 -7.08 23.05 -23.65
C ASP A 292 -8.15 22.49 -22.70
N LYS A 293 -8.39 21.18 -22.80
CA LYS A 293 -9.34 20.41 -22.00
C LYS A 293 -8.73 19.07 -21.62
N GLY A 294 -8.74 18.74 -20.33
CA GLY A 294 -8.42 17.43 -19.76
C GLY A 294 -9.63 16.50 -19.77
N GLU A 295 -9.37 15.21 -19.97
CA GLU A 295 -10.34 14.13 -20.00
C GLU A 295 -9.91 13.01 -19.03
N PRO A 296 -10.83 12.13 -18.60
CA PRO A 296 -10.50 11.05 -17.68
C PRO A 296 -9.40 10.15 -18.25
N GLY A 297 -8.47 9.78 -17.37
CA GLY A 297 -7.26 9.03 -17.70
C GLY A 297 -6.06 9.92 -18.03
N ASP A 298 -6.21 11.23 -18.29
CA ASP A 298 -5.03 12.03 -18.59
C ASP A 298 -4.19 12.31 -17.34
N GLN A 299 -2.86 12.18 -17.51
CA GLN A 299 -1.89 12.68 -16.56
C GLN A 299 -1.65 14.19 -16.80
N LEU A 300 -2.15 15.03 -15.91
CA LEU A 300 -2.13 16.48 -16.07
C LEU A 300 -1.30 17.16 -15.00
N GLY A 301 -0.60 18.21 -15.39
CA GLY A 301 -0.11 19.29 -14.53
C GLY A 301 -1.09 20.45 -14.57
N ILE A 302 -1.69 20.77 -13.42
CA ILE A 302 -2.67 21.84 -13.28
C ILE A 302 -2.04 22.99 -12.51
N LEU A 303 -1.93 24.16 -13.16
CA LEU A 303 -1.50 25.39 -12.52
C LEU A 303 -2.69 26.05 -11.81
N LEU A 304 -2.61 26.20 -10.50
CA LEU A 304 -3.69 26.71 -9.66
C LEU A 304 -3.44 28.17 -9.26
N ARG A 305 -4.48 29.00 -9.36
CA ARG A 305 -4.40 30.42 -9.00
C ARG A 305 -4.52 30.63 -7.49
N GLY A 306 -3.60 31.40 -6.90
CA GLY A 306 -3.70 31.88 -5.51
C GLY A 306 -3.53 30.78 -4.46
N VAL A 307 -2.84 29.70 -4.83
CA VAL A 307 -2.58 28.55 -3.96
C VAL A 307 -1.12 28.55 -3.56
N GLU A 308 -0.86 28.55 -2.26
CA GLU A 308 0.48 28.44 -1.69
C GLU A 308 0.83 26.97 -1.40
N PRO A 309 2.12 26.63 -1.23
CA PRO A 309 2.53 25.26 -0.88
C PRO A 309 1.84 24.69 0.36
N LYS A 310 1.49 25.54 1.33
CA LYS A 310 0.80 25.14 2.57
C LYS A 310 -0.66 24.70 2.35
N ASP A 311 -1.27 25.11 1.25
CA ASP A 311 -2.66 24.82 0.91
C ASP A 311 -2.81 23.49 0.18
N LEU A 312 -1.70 22.91 -0.30
CA LEU A 312 -1.66 21.69 -1.09
C LEU A 312 -0.86 20.60 -0.37
N LYS A 313 -1.29 19.37 -0.55
CA LYS A 313 -0.58 18.19 -0.10
C LYS A 313 -0.88 17.03 -1.05
N ARG A 314 0.09 16.13 -1.24
CA ARG A 314 -0.18 14.81 -1.85
C ARG A 314 -1.36 14.16 -1.14
N GLY A 315 -2.26 13.56 -1.92
CA GLY A 315 -3.46 12.94 -1.41
C GLY A 315 -4.68 13.85 -1.29
N CYS A 316 -4.55 15.14 -1.62
CA CYS A 316 -5.73 15.96 -1.88
C CYS A 316 -6.39 15.54 -3.19
N VAL A 317 -7.66 15.90 -3.36
CA VAL A 317 -8.36 15.82 -4.64
C VAL A 317 -8.82 17.22 -5.05
N LEU A 318 -8.93 17.46 -6.36
CA LEU A 318 -9.65 18.64 -6.87
C LEU A 318 -11.04 18.22 -7.31
N LEU A 319 -12.04 18.93 -6.80
CA LEU A 319 -13.47 18.72 -7.07
C LEU A 319 -14.07 20.00 -7.67
N PRO A 320 -15.22 19.94 -8.36
CA PRO A 320 -15.90 21.14 -8.85
C PRO A 320 -16.33 22.02 -7.68
N GLN A 321 -16.36 23.33 -7.87
CA GLN A 321 -16.94 24.23 -6.88
C GLN A 321 -18.43 23.89 -6.66
N GLY A 322 -18.82 23.66 -5.40
CA GLY A 322 -20.18 23.27 -5.04
C GLY A 322 -20.45 21.76 -5.07
N HIS A 323 -19.41 20.93 -5.14
CA HIS A 323 -19.53 19.48 -5.03
C HIS A 323 -20.31 19.03 -3.79
N LYS A 324 -20.98 17.89 -3.88
CA LYS A 324 -21.76 17.30 -2.78
C LYS A 324 -21.05 16.15 -2.05
N HIS A 325 -19.83 15.81 -2.47
CA HIS A 325 -19.04 14.77 -1.82
C HIS A 325 -18.83 15.08 -0.33
N LEU A 326 -19.11 14.08 0.52
CA LEU A 326 -18.84 14.14 1.95
C LEU A 326 -17.35 13.91 2.20
N LEU A 327 -16.70 14.91 2.81
CA LEU A 327 -15.37 14.73 3.38
C LEU A 327 -15.55 14.23 4.82
N THR A 328 -15.02 13.06 5.12
CA THR A 328 -15.17 12.45 6.43
C THR A 328 -13.88 11.83 6.90
N ASP A 329 -13.74 11.70 8.20
CA ASP A 329 -12.68 10.98 8.88
C ASP A 329 -13.16 9.64 9.46
N ARG A 330 -14.38 9.22 9.14
CA ARG A 330 -14.97 7.98 9.63
C ARG A 330 -15.68 7.24 8.49
N VAL A 331 -15.36 5.95 8.32
CA VAL A 331 -15.89 5.13 7.23
C VAL A 331 -16.06 3.68 7.66
N ARG A 332 -17.16 3.04 7.25
CA ARG A 332 -17.35 1.59 7.36
C ARG A 332 -16.75 0.92 6.14
N ALA A 333 -15.96 -0.12 6.38
CA ALA A 333 -15.23 -0.82 5.34
C ALA A 333 -15.26 -2.34 5.56
N GLN A 334 -15.14 -3.08 4.48
CA GLN A 334 -14.84 -4.50 4.51
C GLN A 334 -13.36 -4.70 4.21
N ILE A 335 -12.69 -5.55 4.98
CA ILE A 335 -11.29 -5.92 4.76
C ILE A 335 -11.10 -7.43 4.66
N TYR A 336 -10.08 -7.83 3.92
CA TYR A 336 -9.45 -9.15 3.92
C TYR A 336 -8.05 -8.99 4.49
N VAL A 337 -7.71 -9.72 5.56
CA VAL A 337 -6.36 -9.73 6.13
C VAL A 337 -5.52 -10.74 5.36
N LEU A 338 -4.39 -10.29 4.82
CA LEU A 338 -3.52 -11.11 4.00
C LEU A 338 -2.84 -12.18 4.84
N ARG A 339 -2.66 -13.36 4.26
CA ARG A 339 -1.91 -14.46 4.89
C ARG A 339 -0.40 -14.21 4.80
N PRO A 340 0.43 -14.80 5.68
CA PRO A 340 1.88 -14.70 5.56
C PRO A 340 2.42 -15.18 4.21
N GLU A 341 1.78 -16.19 3.61
CA GLU A 341 2.14 -16.72 2.29
C GLU A 341 1.86 -15.71 1.15
N GLU A 342 0.88 -14.82 1.36
CA GLU A 342 0.50 -13.74 0.45
C GLU A 342 1.33 -12.45 0.68
N GLY A 343 2.36 -12.51 1.55
CA GLY A 343 3.17 -11.36 1.96
C GLY A 343 2.60 -10.55 3.13
N GLY A 344 1.53 -11.05 3.75
CA GLY A 344 0.87 -10.45 4.90
C GLY A 344 1.60 -10.66 6.23
N SER A 345 1.05 -10.06 7.29
CA SER A 345 1.57 -10.20 8.65
C SER A 345 1.23 -11.56 9.26
N LYS A 346 2.17 -12.14 10.01
CA LYS A 346 1.90 -13.30 10.89
C LYS A 346 1.04 -12.92 12.10
N LEU A 347 1.09 -11.66 12.51
CA LEU A 347 0.33 -11.12 13.63
C LEU A 347 -1.08 -10.72 13.18
N PRO A 348 -2.12 -11.02 13.98
CA PRO A 348 -3.48 -10.60 13.69
C PRO A 348 -3.66 -9.09 13.86
N ILE A 349 -4.69 -8.54 13.22
CA ILE A 349 -5.09 -7.15 13.42
C ILE A 349 -5.95 -7.05 14.68
N ALA A 350 -5.47 -6.29 15.68
CA ALA A 350 -6.18 -6.07 16.93
C ALA A 350 -7.18 -4.91 16.83
N ASN A 351 -8.27 -5.01 17.59
CA ASN A 351 -9.22 -3.92 17.74
C ASN A 351 -8.55 -2.66 18.34
N TYR A 352 -8.93 -1.48 17.86
CA TYR A 352 -8.41 -0.16 18.24
C TYR A 352 -6.93 0.09 17.91
N PHE A 353 -6.31 -0.79 17.12
CA PHE A 353 -4.96 -0.57 16.61
C PHE A 353 -4.96 0.44 15.46
N ALA A 354 -3.81 1.07 15.22
CA ALA A 354 -3.68 2.13 14.23
C ALA A 354 -2.73 1.68 13.11
N GLU A 355 -3.21 1.67 11.88
CA GLU A 355 -2.46 1.21 10.71
C GLU A 355 -2.45 2.27 9.61
N GLN A 356 -1.47 2.19 8.69
CA GLN A 356 -1.42 3.10 7.55
C GLN A 356 -2.40 2.64 6.48
N VAL A 357 -3.40 3.47 6.21
CA VAL A 357 -4.37 3.26 5.12
C VAL A 357 -3.91 4.02 3.89
N PHE A 358 -3.92 3.36 2.73
CA PHE A 358 -3.63 3.94 1.43
C PHE A 358 -4.84 3.82 0.52
N SER A 359 -5.26 4.92 -0.09
CA SER A 359 -6.31 4.91 -1.11
C SER A 359 -6.10 6.07 -2.09
N LEU A 360 -6.35 5.84 -3.38
CA LEU A 360 -5.96 6.74 -4.46
C LEU A 360 -4.49 7.18 -4.30
N THR A 361 -4.24 8.48 -4.10
CA THR A 361 -2.92 9.07 -3.91
C THR A 361 -2.61 9.43 -2.46
N TRP A 362 -3.57 9.25 -1.54
CA TRP A 362 -3.43 9.61 -0.13
C TRP A 362 -3.04 8.43 0.75
N ASN A 363 -2.33 8.75 1.82
CA ASN A 363 -2.06 7.85 2.91
C ASN A 363 -2.33 8.52 4.26
N CYS A 364 -2.98 7.81 5.18
CA CYS A 364 -3.33 8.31 6.49
C CYS A 364 -3.34 7.18 7.52
N VAL A 365 -2.93 7.47 8.74
CA VAL A 365 -3.09 6.54 9.86
C VAL A 365 -4.58 6.47 10.22
N GLY A 366 -5.17 5.28 10.16
CA GLY A 366 -6.54 5.00 10.55
C GLY A 366 -6.57 4.09 11.77
N ASN A 367 -7.39 4.42 12.76
CA ASN A 367 -7.69 3.53 13.87
C ASN A 367 -8.75 2.53 13.41
N ILE A 368 -8.48 1.25 13.61
CA ILE A 368 -9.35 0.16 13.21
C ILE A 368 -10.27 -0.16 14.38
N ARG A 369 -11.59 -0.17 14.14
CA ARG A 369 -12.58 -0.69 15.07
C ARG A 369 -13.28 -1.89 14.45
N ILE A 370 -13.10 -3.06 15.03
CA ILE A 370 -13.76 -4.29 14.59
C ILE A 370 -15.24 -4.20 14.98
N LEU A 371 -16.14 -4.46 14.02
CA LEU A 371 -17.58 -4.39 14.25
C LEU A 371 -18.15 -5.63 14.94
N ASP A 372 -17.55 -6.80 14.71
CA ASP A 372 -17.93 -8.02 15.42
C ASP A 372 -17.49 -7.93 16.89
N THR A 373 -18.45 -7.69 17.78
CA THR A 373 -18.21 -7.54 19.22
C THR A 373 -17.70 -8.81 19.90
N ASN A 374 -17.75 -9.96 19.23
CA ASN A 374 -17.21 -11.21 19.76
C ASN A 374 -15.74 -11.45 19.34
N LYS A 375 -15.16 -10.57 18.51
CA LYS A 375 -13.78 -10.67 18.01
C LYS A 375 -12.96 -9.45 18.42
N ASP A 376 -11.93 -9.69 19.22
CA ASP A 376 -10.91 -8.67 19.52
C ASP A 376 -9.78 -8.62 18.48
N PHE A 377 -9.69 -9.66 17.63
CA PHE A 377 -8.65 -9.82 16.63
C PHE A 377 -9.23 -10.35 15.32
N ILE A 378 -8.66 -9.92 14.19
CA ILE A 378 -8.92 -10.50 12.87
C ILE A 378 -7.67 -11.28 12.47
N MET A 379 -7.86 -12.58 12.21
CA MET A 379 -6.75 -13.47 11.89
C MET A 379 -6.32 -13.30 10.42
N PRO A 380 -5.04 -13.53 10.09
CA PRO A 380 -4.59 -13.62 8.70
C PRO A 380 -5.44 -14.63 7.91
N GLY A 381 -5.90 -14.24 6.72
CA GLY A 381 -6.79 -15.00 5.86
C GLY A 381 -8.29 -14.84 6.15
N GLU A 382 -8.68 -14.00 7.11
CA GLU A 382 -10.09 -13.72 7.40
C GLU A 382 -10.60 -12.44 6.73
N HIS A 383 -11.89 -12.44 6.40
CA HIS A 383 -12.64 -11.23 6.09
C HIS A 383 -13.29 -10.66 7.35
N ALA A 384 -13.33 -9.34 7.46
CA ALA A 384 -14.00 -8.64 8.54
C ALA A 384 -14.58 -7.31 8.09
N GLU A 385 -15.66 -6.89 8.74
CA GLU A 385 -16.13 -5.51 8.64
C GLU A 385 -15.56 -4.68 9.79
N ILE A 386 -15.07 -3.49 9.44
CA ILE A 386 -14.42 -2.56 10.35
C ILE A 386 -14.97 -1.16 10.16
N ILE A 387 -14.83 -0.32 11.18
CA ILE A 387 -14.86 1.14 11.04
C ILE A 387 -13.42 1.64 11.08
N LEU A 388 -13.06 2.49 10.12
CA LEU A 388 -11.80 3.21 10.10
C LEU A 388 -12.04 4.66 10.56
N GLU A 389 -11.23 5.09 11.53
CA GLU A 389 -11.27 6.44 12.09
C GLU A 389 -9.94 7.17 11.92
N TYR A 390 -9.94 8.26 11.18
CA TYR A 390 -8.78 9.09 10.86
C TYR A 390 -8.65 10.28 11.82
N ASN A 391 -7.56 11.04 11.65
CA ASN A 391 -7.34 12.29 12.39
C ASN A 391 -7.71 13.53 11.56
N VAL A 392 -7.79 13.37 10.25
CA VAL A 392 -8.09 14.44 9.30
C VAL A 392 -9.08 13.90 8.29
N ASP A 393 -9.97 14.76 7.81
CA ASP A 393 -11.00 14.38 6.85
C ASP A 393 -10.35 14.01 5.52
N GLN A 394 -10.79 12.89 4.95
CA GLN A 394 -10.32 12.35 3.69
C GLN A 394 -11.42 12.38 2.65
N PHE A 395 -11.01 12.40 1.38
CA PHE A 395 -11.90 12.13 0.27
C PHE A 395 -11.95 10.62 0.02
N MET A 396 -13.16 10.08 0.04
CA MET A 396 -13.44 8.66 -0.16
C MET A 396 -14.77 8.53 -0.91
N LEU A 397 -14.88 7.52 -1.76
CA LEU A 397 -16.12 7.11 -2.41
C LEU A 397 -16.53 5.72 -1.91
N PRO A 398 -17.84 5.43 -1.83
CA PRO A 398 -18.29 4.05 -1.69
C PRO A 398 -17.72 3.16 -2.80
N GLN A 399 -17.43 1.91 -2.48
CA GLN A 399 -16.79 0.91 -3.36
C GLN A 399 -15.34 1.23 -3.79
N GLN A 400 -14.76 2.33 -3.32
CA GLN A 400 -13.35 2.63 -3.54
C GLN A 400 -12.47 1.67 -2.72
N ARG A 401 -11.44 1.14 -3.37
CA ARG A 401 -10.48 0.20 -2.78
C ARG A 401 -9.43 0.94 -1.95
N PHE A 402 -8.91 0.25 -0.93
CA PHE A 402 -7.79 0.72 -0.12
C PHE A 402 -6.95 -0.46 0.37
N THR A 403 -5.74 -0.15 0.83
CA THR A 403 -4.84 -1.13 1.46
C THR A 403 -4.43 -0.65 2.85
N LEU A 404 -4.20 -1.61 3.75
CA LEU A 404 -3.66 -1.40 5.08
C LEU A 404 -2.22 -1.91 5.10
N ARG A 405 -1.31 -1.10 5.62
CA ARG A 405 0.10 -1.47 5.81
C ARG A 405 0.52 -1.25 7.25
N ASN A 406 1.37 -2.15 7.73
CA ASN A 406 1.97 -2.06 9.06
C ASN A 406 3.13 -1.06 9.10
N SER A 407 3.72 -0.91 10.29
CA SER A 407 4.91 -0.07 10.53
C SER A 407 6.17 -0.51 9.80
N GLU A 408 6.27 -1.80 9.43
CA GLU A 408 7.36 -2.37 8.64
C GLU A 408 7.16 -2.16 7.14
N ASN A 409 6.14 -1.36 6.76
CA ASN A 409 5.71 -1.15 5.39
C ASN A 409 5.31 -2.43 4.66
N SER A 410 4.90 -3.52 5.30
CA SER A 410 4.27 -4.67 4.62
C SER A 410 2.76 -4.44 4.48
N THR A 411 2.17 -4.91 3.37
CA THR A 411 0.71 -4.92 3.19
C THR A 411 0.09 -6.00 4.07
N ILE A 412 -0.76 -5.61 5.01
CA ILE A 412 -1.37 -6.54 5.97
C ILE A 412 -2.81 -6.88 5.63
N ALA A 413 -3.53 -5.96 4.95
CA ALA A 413 -4.92 -6.17 4.62
C ALA A 413 -5.35 -5.28 3.47
N CYS A 414 -6.46 -5.66 2.85
CA CYS A 414 -6.99 -5.06 1.65
C CYS A 414 -8.47 -4.84 1.85
N GLY A 415 -9.01 -3.72 1.41
CA GLY A 415 -10.39 -3.41 1.69
C GLY A 415 -11.10 -2.56 0.67
N VAL A 416 -12.40 -2.43 0.90
CA VAL A 416 -13.33 -1.64 0.12
C VAL A 416 -14.13 -0.79 1.10
N PHE A 417 -14.24 0.51 0.83
CA PHE A 417 -15.12 1.38 1.59
C PHE A 417 -16.58 1.03 1.26
N LEU A 418 -17.38 0.74 2.27
CA LEU A 418 -18.80 0.41 2.09
C LEU A 418 -19.66 1.66 2.19
N GLU A 419 -19.50 2.39 3.30
CA GLU A 419 -20.37 3.49 3.67
C GLU A 419 -19.57 4.59 4.38
N LEU A 420 -19.70 5.82 3.88
CA LEU A 420 -19.11 7.01 4.51
C LEU A 420 -19.99 7.40 5.70
N LEU A 421 -19.37 7.60 6.86
CA LEU A 421 -20.08 7.97 8.08
C LEU A 421 -19.91 9.46 8.36
N GLU A 422 -20.76 10.01 9.22
CA GLU A 422 -20.62 11.41 9.65
C GLU A 422 -19.26 11.65 10.31
N PRO A 423 -18.62 12.81 10.06
CA PRO A 423 -17.35 13.15 10.65
C PRO A 423 -17.41 13.14 12.18
N MET A 424 -16.32 12.72 12.81
CA MET A 424 -16.21 12.76 14.27
C MET A 424 -16.36 14.19 14.80
N THR A 425 -17.12 14.32 15.89
CA THR A 425 -17.26 15.56 16.65
C THR A 425 -15.91 15.96 17.28
N PHE A 426 -15.76 17.23 17.63
CA PHE A 426 -14.54 17.71 18.30
C PHE A 426 -14.26 16.97 19.62
N GLU A 427 -15.30 16.57 20.35
CA GLU A 427 -15.19 15.81 21.60
C GLU A 427 -14.68 14.38 21.39
N GLU A 428 -15.09 13.73 20.29
CA GLU A 428 -14.58 12.41 19.87
C GLU A 428 -13.13 12.48 19.37
N LYS A 429 -12.73 13.62 18.77
CA LYS A 429 -11.35 13.86 18.30
C LYS A 429 -10.37 14.15 19.44
N ASP A 430 -10.84 14.59 20.61
CA ASP A 430 -9.95 14.95 21.72
C ASP A 430 -9.11 13.74 22.18
N LYS A 431 -7.78 13.91 22.16
CA LYS A 431 -6.80 12.88 22.54
C LYS A 431 -7.00 12.39 23.97
N ARG A 432 -7.53 13.21 24.89
CA ARG A 432 -7.85 12.79 26.26
C ARG A 432 -9.04 11.83 26.30
N ASN A 433 -10.08 12.08 25.49
CA ASN A 433 -11.25 11.21 25.38
C ASN A 433 -10.96 9.94 24.58
N ARG A 434 -10.17 9.99 23.50
CA ARG A 434 -9.71 8.78 22.78
C ARG A 434 -8.87 7.86 23.67
N LYS A 435 -7.98 8.42 24.50
CA LYS A 435 -7.27 7.63 25.52
C LYS A 435 -8.26 7.02 26.52
N LYS A 436 -9.23 7.78 27.04
CA LYS A 436 -10.28 7.25 27.92
C LYS A 436 -11.11 6.14 27.25
N GLN A 437 -11.49 6.27 25.98
CA GLN A 437 -12.28 5.27 25.25
C GLN A 437 -11.47 4.00 24.93
N LYS A 438 -10.21 4.13 24.45
CA LYS A 438 -9.30 2.98 24.27
C LYS A 438 -8.97 2.27 25.59
N ARG A 439 -8.95 3.01 26.71
CA ARG A 439 -8.69 2.47 28.06
C ARG A 439 -9.95 1.88 28.72
N ALA A 440 -11.13 2.41 28.44
CA ALA A 440 -12.39 1.99 29.07
C ALA A 440 -12.84 0.55 28.74
N VAL A 441 -12.27 -0.08 27.70
CA VAL A 441 -12.61 -1.46 27.32
C VAL A 441 -11.94 -2.50 28.23
N MET A 442 -10.90 -2.14 29.00
CA MET A 442 -10.17 -3.06 29.90
C MET A 442 -9.57 -2.35 31.14
N GLU A 443 -10.33 -1.50 31.82
CA GLU A 443 -9.89 -0.90 33.10
C GLU A 443 -10.42 -1.73 34.29
N ILE A 444 -9.55 -2.03 35.27
CA ILE A 444 -9.97 -2.54 36.59
C ILE A 444 -10.02 -1.38 37.57
N LYS A 445 -11.11 -1.25 38.31
CA LYS A 445 -11.36 -0.20 39.31
C LYS A 445 -11.72 -0.79 40.67
N LYS A 446 -11.52 0.00 41.71
CA LYS A 446 -12.05 -0.31 43.04
C LYS A 446 -13.58 -0.43 42.97
N GLY A 447 -14.11 -1.54 43.47
CA GLY A 447 -15.53 -1.90 43.42
C GLY A 447 -15.89 -2.91 42.33
N ASP A 448 -15.00 -3.21 41.39
CA ASP A 448 -15.27 -4.19 40.34
C ASP A 448 -15.40 -5.60 40.92
N LYS A 449 -16.39 -6.34 40.41
CA LYS A 449 -16.61 -7.74 40.77
C LYS A 449 -15.84 -8.63 39.82
N LEU A 450 -14.93 -9.42 40.38
CA LEU A 450 -14.05 -10.31 39.65
C LEU A 450 -14.27 -11.76 40.09
N VAL A 451 -13.90 -12.69 39.22
CA VAL A 451 -13.81 -14.12 39.50
C VAL A 451 -12.33 -14.49 39.44
N ILE A 452 -11.80 -15.02 40.54
CA ILE A 452 -10.52 -15.73 40.54
C ILE A 452 -10.78 -17.07 39.89
N ALA A 453 -10.11 -17.34 38.77
CA ALA A 453 -10.28 -18.56 38.00
C ALA A 453 -8.93 -19.24 37.75
N GLY A 454 -8.89 -20.57 37.88
CA GLY A 454 -7.70 -21.39 37.62
C GLY A 454 -7.51 -22.51 38.65
N GLN A 455 -6.83 -23.59 38.23
CA GLN A 455 -6.52 -24.77 39.07
C GLN A 455 -7.74 -25.40 39.81
N GLY A 456 -8.89 -25.45 39.14
CA GLY A 456 -10.07 -26.17 39.64
C GLY A 456 -10.86 -25.47 40.74
N LYS A 457 -10.60 -24.18 41.02
CA LYS A 457 -11.37 -23.37 41.98
C LYS A 457 -11.79 -22.04 41.35
N ASN A 458 -13.07 -21.69 41.52
CA ASN A 458 -13.59 -20.38 41.16
C ASN A 458 -14.10 -19.68 42.42
N LYS A 459 -13.63 -18.46 42.68
CA LYS A 459 -14.09 -17.65 43.80
C LYS A 459 -14.41 -16.24 43.32
N THR A 460 -15.61 -15.77 43.62
CA THR A 460 -16.01 -14.39 43.30
C THR A 460 -15.49 -13.45 44.39
N THR A 461 -14.98 -12.29 43.99
CA THR A 461 -14.42 -11.28 44.89
C THR A 461 -14.69 -9.88 44.34
N VAL A 462 -14.35 -8.87 45.13
CA VAL A 462 -14.47 -7.45 44.78
C VAL A 462 -13.13 -6.78 44.97
N VAL A 463 -12.73 -5.93 44.03
CA VAL A 463 -11.52 -5.11 44.14
C VAL A 463 -11.72 -4.07 45.25
N ASN A 464 -10.91 -4.15 46.30
CA ASN A 464 -10.97 -3.25 47.45
C ASN A 464 -9.92 -2.13 47.38
N GLY A 465 -8.87 -2.32 46.59
CA GLY A 465 -7.81 -1.34 46.34
C GLY A 465 -6.89 -1.80 45.22
N LEU A 466 -6.19 -0.84 44.61
CA LEU A 466 -5.23 -1.07 43.55
C LEU A 466 -3.96 -0.30 43.88
N GLU A 467 -2.80 -0.90 43.62
CA GLU A 467 -1.50 -0.30 43.85
C GLU A 467 -0.53 -0.63 42.71
N THR A 468 0.38 0.29 42.40
CA THR A 468 1.49 0.07 41.47
C THR A 468 2.74 0.69 42.08
N PHE A 469 3.86 -0.05 42.10
CA PHE A 469 5.12 0.39 42.73
C PHE A 469 4.93 0.99 44.14
N CYS A 470 4.14 0.32 44.99
CA CYS A 470 3.82 0.73 46.37
C CYS A 470 3.09 2.08 46.49
N LYS A 471 2.41 2.54 45.44
CA LYS A 471 1.51 3.69 45.46
C LYS A 471 0.10 3.27 45.12
N THR A 472 -0.87 3.74 45.90
CA THR A 472 -2.28 3.53 45.61
C THR A 472 -2.67 4.22 44.29
N VAL A 473 -3.39 3.50 43.44
CA VAL A 473 -3.90 4.00 42.17
C VAL A 473 -5.42 3.82 42.14
N ASP A 474 -6.12 4.73 41.48
CA ASP A 474 -7.59 4.69 41.43
C ASP A 474 -8.11 3.63 40.44
N LYS A 475 -7.27 3.25 39.47
CA LYS A 475 -7.58 2.30 38.39
C LYS A 475 -6.30 1.66 37.86
N GLY A 476 -6.43 0.46 37.30
CA GLY A 476 -5.39 -0.25 36.57
C GLY A 476 -5.67 -0.25 35.07
N GLU A 477 -4.66 0.04 34.26
CA GLU A 477 -4.74 0.06 32.79
C GLU A 477 -4.06 -1.20 32.18
N PRO A 478 -4.41 -1.61 30.94
CA PRO A 478 -3.76 -2.74 30.28
C PRO A 478 -2.24 -2.57 30.17
N GLY A 479 -1.50 -3.58 30.59
CA GLY A 479 -0.03 -3.56 30.62
C GLY A 479 0.58 -3.09 31.94
N ASP A 480 -0.22 -2.59 32.88
CA ASP A 480 0.25 -2.19 34.21
C ASP A 480 0.61 -3.41 35.06
N GLN A 481 1.69 -3.29 35.84
CA GLN A 481 1.97 -4.21 36.94
C GLN A 481 1.24 -3.72 38.19
N LEU A 482 0.19 -4.45 38.59
CA LEU A 482 -0.73 -4.04 39.65
C LEU A 482 -0.68 -5.02 40.83
N GLY A 483 -0.57 -4.46 42.02
CA GLY A 483 -1.04 -5.08 43.25
C GLY A 483 -2.54 -4.84 43.39
N ILE A 484 -3.32 -5.89 43.56
CA ILE A 484 -4.79 -5.81 43.69
C ILE A 484 -5.18 -6.33 45.05
N LEU A 485 -5.77 -5.47 45.88
CA LEU A 485 -6.32 -5.87 47.16
C LEU A 485 -7.73 -6.43 46.95
N LEU A 486 -7.92 -7.72 47.19
CA LEU A 486 -9.18 -8.42 46.97
C LEU A 486 -9.95 -8.62 48.28
N ARG A 487 -11.25 -8.37 48.27
CA ARG A 487 -12.11 -8.53 49.45
C ARG A 487 -12.43 -10.01 49.71
N GLY A 488 -12.18 -10.48 50.93
CA GLY A 488 -12.56 -11.82 51.38
C GLY A 488 -11.76 -12.96 50.74
N VAL A 489 -10.55 -12.67 50.27
CA VAL A 489 -9.63 -13.62 49.63
C VAL A 489 -8.46 -13.84 50.57
N GLU A 490 -8.21 -15.09 50.93
CA GLU A 490 -7.06 -15.47 51.74
C GLU A 490 -5.90 -15.97 50.84
N PRO A 491 -4.64 -15.98 51.32
CA PRO A 491 -3.51 -16.50 50.53
C PRO A 491 -3.73 -17.92 49.98
N LYS A 492 -4.48 -18.78 50.70
CA LYS A 492 -4.81 -20.15 50.26
C LYS A 492 -5.72 -20.20 49.02
N ASP A 493 -6.43 -19.10 48.74
CA ASP A 493 -7.33 -18.96 47.59
C ASP A 493 -6.60 -18.49 46.33
N LEU A 494 -5.35 -18.03 46.46
CA LEU A 494 -4.52 -17.54 45.36
C LEU A 494 -3.35 -18.49 45.14
N LYS A 495 -3.19 -18.96 43.90
CA LYS A 495 -2.01 -19.70 43.48
C LYS A 495 -1.42 -19.05 42.23
N ARG A 496 -0.11 -19.21 42.05
CA ARG A 496 0.55 -18.81 40.81
C ARG A 496 -0.14 -19.52 39.64
N GLY A 497 -0.59 -18.74 38.66
CA GLY A 497 -1.38 -19.24 37.52
C GLY A 497 -2.87 -18.96 37.55
N CYS A 498 -3.41 -18.46 38.66
CA CYS A 498 -4.78 -17.95 38.69
C CYS A 498 -4.88 -16.66 37.87
N VAL A 499 -6.01 -16.48 37.18
CA VAL A 499 -6.36 -15.28 36.41
C VAL A 499 -7.58 -14.62 37.04
N LEU A 500 -7.59 -13.29 37.07
CA LEU A 500 -8.75 -12.51 37.49
C LEU A 500 -9.57 -12.15 36.26
N LEU A 501 -10.84 -12.55 36.25
CA LEU A 501 -11.75 -12.33 35.13
C LEU A 501 -12.96 -11.51 35.59
N PRO A 502 -13.56 -10.67 34.73
CA PRO A 502 -14.81 -9.99 35.06
C PRO A 502 -15.92 -10.98 35.45
N GLN A 503 -16.75 -10.63 36.42
CA GLN A 503 -17.90 -11.46 36.78
C GLN A 503 -18.85 -11.58 35.57
N GLY A 504 -19.20 -12.81 35.18
CA GLY A 504 -20.04 -13.09 34.00
C GLY A 504 -19.25 -13.31 32.70
N HIS A 505 -17.93 -13.38 32.75
CA HIS A 505 -17.13 -13.77 31.60
C HIS A 505 -17.56 -15.14 31.03
N LYS A 506 -17.48 -15.30 29.70
CA LYS A 506 -17.89 -16.53 28.98
C LYS A 506 -16.71 -17.46 28.64
N HIS A 507 -15.49 -17.18 29.12
CA HIS A 507 -14.33 -18.01 28.81
C HIS A 507 -14.50 -19.40 29.45
N LEU A 508 -14.20 -20.42 28.66
CA LEU A 508 -14.31 -21.81 29.08
C LEU A 508 -13.11 -22.18 29.96
N LEU A 509 -13.36 -22.51 31.23
CA LEU A 509 -12.36 -23.20 32.04
C LEU A 509 -12.33 -24.66 31.62
N THR A 510 -11.21 -25.08 31.04
CA THR A 510 -11.04 -26.43 30.53
C THR A 510 -9.70 -27.00 30.94
N ASP A 511 -9.68 -28.31 31.15
CA ASP A 511 -8.49 -29.14 31.31
C ASP A 511 -7.97 -29.68 29.97
N ARG A 512 -8.62 -29.32 28.85
CA ARG A 512 -8.30 -29.82 27.50
C ARG A 512 -8.30 -28.68 26.50
N VAL A 513 -7.17 -28.50 25.81
CA VAL A 513 -7.05 -27.54 24.72
C VAL A 513 -6.56 -28.25 23.47
N ARG A 514 -7.15 -27.91 22.31
CA ARG A 514 -6.59 -28.28 21.01
C ARG A 514 -5.74 -27.11 20.54
N ALA A 515 -4.46 -27.35 20.30
CA ALA A 515 -3.51 -26.33 19.88
C ALA A 515 -2.73 -26.80 18.65
N GLN A 516 -2.31 -25.85 17.83
CA GLN A 516 -1.23 -26.06 16.87
C GLN A 516 0.08 -25.73 17.58
N ILE A 517 1.06 -26.62 17.45
CA ILE A 517 2.39 -26.46 18.05
C ILE A 517 3.44 -26.42 16.95
N TYR A 518 4.42 -25.55 17.11
CA TYR A 518 5.64 -25.57 16.31
C TYR A 518 6.71 -26.33 17.09
N VAL A 519 7.26 -27.38 16.50
CA VAL A 519 8.33 -28.18 17.12
C VAL A 519 9.66 -27.57 16.72
N LEU A 520 10.38 -27.01 17.70
CA LEU A 520 11.67 -26.37 17.48
C LEU A 520 12.70 -27.38 16.98
N ARG A 521 13.52 -26.96 16.01
CA ARG A 521 14.66 -27.75 15.51
C ARG A 521 15.84 -27.70 16.49
N PRO A 522 16.78 -28.66 16.46
CA PRO A 522 17.96 -28.63 17.31
C PRO A 522 18.79 -27.35 17.18
N GLU A 523 18.88 -26.77 15.96
CA GLU A 523 19.52 -25.47 15.74
C GLU A 523 18.82 -24.29 16.42
N GLU A 524 17.52 -24.40 16.72
CA GLU A 524 16.70 -23.41 17.41
C GLU A 524 16.65 -23.66 18.94
N GLY A 525 17.49 -24.57 19.44
CA GLY A 525 17.50 -25.01 20.84
C GLY A 525 16.45 -26.08 21.17
N GLY A 526 15.82 -26.67 20.15
CA GLY A 526 14.85 -27.76 20.29
C GLY A 526 15.47 -29.11 20.65
N SER A 527 14.64 -30.02 21.15
CA SER A 527 15.06 -31.39 21.45
C SER A 527 15.40 -32.17 20.18
N LYS A 528 16.41 -33.03 20.25
CA LYS A 528 16.68 -34.03 19.20
C LYS A 528 15.69 -35.21 19.23
N LEU A 529 14.91 -35.33 20.31
CA LEU A 529 13.90 -36.37 20.47
C LEU A 529 12.54 -35.85 19.98
N PRO A 530 11.77 -36.68 19.25
CA PRO A 530 10.46 -36.31 18.78
C PRO A 530 9.48 -36.17 19.95
N ILE A 531 8.48 -35.30 19.79
CA ILE A 531 7.34 -35.23 20.72
C ILE A 531 6.45 -36.45 20.45
N ALA A 532 6.39 -37.36 21.42
CA ALA A 532 5.60 -38.57 21.29
C ALA A 532 4.12 -38.33 21.64
N ASN A 533 3.24 -39.09 20.97
CA ASN A 533 1.82 -39.08 21.28
C ASN A 533 1.58 -39.72 22.66
N TYR A 534 0.65 -39.17 23.43
CA TYR A 534 0.32 -39.55 24.82
C TYR A 534 1.47 -39.38 25.82
N PHE A 535 2.47 -38.57 25.49
CA PHE A 535 3.54 -38.24 26.43
C PHE A 535 3.17 -37.05 27.30
N ALA A 536 3.62 -37.09 28.56
CA ALA A 536 3.41 -36.04 29.53
C ALA A 536 4.56 -35.04 29.44
N GLU A 537 4.28 -33.83 28.98
CA GLU A 537 5.28 -32.77 28.82
C GLU A 537 4.98 -31.57 29.71
N GLN A 538 6.02 -30.82 30.05
CA GLN A 538 5.83 -29.53 30.71
C GLN A 538 5.30 -28.50 29.71
N VAL A 539 4.11 -27.99 29.99
CA VAL A 539 3.49 -26.91 29.23
C VAL A 539 3.67 -25.62 30.01
N PHE A 540 4.29 -24.63 29.37
CA PHE A 540 4.45 -23.29 29.90
C PHE A 540 3.47 -22.34 29.20
N SER A 541 2.77 -21.53 30.01
CA SER A 541 1.99 -20.40 29.57
C SER A 541 2.52 -19.13 30.25
N LEU A 542 2.01 -17.96 29.86
CA LEU A 542 2.44 -16.66 30.38
C LEU A 542 2.43 -16.58 31.92
N THR A 543 1.49 -17.28 32.57
CA THR A 543 1.27 -17.14 34.02
C THR A 543 1.35 -18.45 34.81
N TRP A 544 1.43 -19.60 34.14
CA TRP A 544 1.45 -20.92 34.78
C TRP A 544 2.26 -21.93 33.99
N ASN A 545 2.67 -22.99 34.68
CA ASN A 545 3.23 -24.18 34.08
C ASN A 545 2.54 -25.40 34.68
N CYS A 546 2.26 -26.40 33.84
CA CYS A 546 1.71 -27.67 34.30
C CYS A 546 2.27 -28.81 33.46
N VAL A 547 2.06 -30.04 33.92
CA VAL A 547 2.29 -31.22 33.09
C VAL A 547 1.01 -31.50 32.33
N GLY A 548 1.11 -31.57 31.01
CA GLY A 548 -0.01 -31.85 30.10
C GLY A 548 0.25 -33.13 29.32
N ASN A 549 -0.79 -33.94 29.14
CA ASN A 549 -0.73 -35.10 28.25
C ASN A 549 -1.01 -34.65 26.81
N ILE A 550 -0.03 -34.83 25.92
CA ILE A 550 -0.16 -34.40 24.53
C ILE A 550 -0.84 -35.49 23.71
N ARG A 551 -1.93 -35.15 23.00
CA ARG A 551 -2.53 -36.03 22.00
C ARG A 551 -2.39 -35.41 20.60
N ILE A 552 -1.68 -36.11 19.72
CA ILE A 552 -1.40 -35.65 18.36
C ILE A 552 -2.52 -36.10 17.43
N PHE A 553 -3.14 -35.15 16.70
CA PHE A 553 -4.27 -35.40 15.79
C PHE A 553 -3.88 -35.36 14.30
N GLY A 554 -2.69 -34.88 13.98
CA GLY A 554 -2.18 -34.74 12.61
C GLY A 554 -0.94 -33.87 12.58
N TYR A 555 -0.13 -34.01 11.54
CA TYR A 555 1.01 -33.16 11.24
C TYR A 555 0.70 -32.34 9.99
N LYS A 556 1.20 -31.11 9.93
CA LYS A 556 1.21 -30.30 8.72
C LYS A 556 2.62 -30.26 8.17
#